data_AF-A0A653Z195-F1
#
_entry.id   AF-A0A653Z195-F1
#
_cell.length_a   1.000
_cell.length_b   1.000
_cell.length_c   1.000
_cell.angle_alpha   90.00
_cell.angle_beta   90.00
_cell.angle_gamma   90.00
#
_symmetry.space_group_name_H-M   'P 1'
#
loop_
_entity.id
_entity.type
_entity.pdbx_description
1 polymer ?
#
loop_
_entity_poly.entity_id
_entity_poly.type
_entity_poly.pdbx_seq_one_letter_code
_entity_poly.pdbx_strand_id
1 'polypeptide(L)'
;MVDRVQALVAAKSSRLTMLALASMVSLGLLAGCAGTGSPSPSDETPTAQDLDNAAENMERCLQEKGWDVEVKPDGGVNMTVPAGQEEPYNADLKACEASFGYDVAPVYSDDQVREMYTKVVATADCLTAQGHDPGSPPSEQTFVEQVQSGVGGWDPYIDLYPSAMSEDKYFEALGKCPRTWH
;
A
#
# COMPACT_ATOMS: atom_id res chain seq x y z
N MET A 1 -12.63 -64.71 11.78
CA MET A 1 -13.22 -64.07 12.97
C MET A 1 -14.01 -62.88 12.43
N VAL A 2 -15.10 -63.08 11.67
CA VAL A 2 -16.49 -63.46 12.04
C VAL A 2 -17.10 -62.52 13.09
N ASP A 3 -18.35 -62.12 12.81
CA ASP A 3 -19.30 -61.27 13.55
C ASP A 3 -19.21 -59.76 13.21
N ARG A 4 -20.27 -59.03 12.83
CA ARG A 4 -21.72 -59.28 12.77
C ARG A 4 -22.37 -58.09 12.04
N VAL A 5 -23.04 -58.31 10.90
CA VAL A 5 -24.17 -57.43 10.47
C VAL A 5 -25.21 -58.28 9.73
N GLN A 6 -26.28 -58.66 10.43
CA GLN A 6 -27.56 -59.11 9.86
C GLN A 6 -28.49 -57.89 9.89
N ALA A 7 -28.91 -57.35 8.75
CA ALA A 7 -30.08 -57.74 7.93
C ALA A 7 -31.43 -57.31 8.53
N LEU A 8 -32.12 -56.40 7.82
CA LEU A 8 -33.58 -56.18 7.70
C LEU A 8 -33.75 -55.18 6.53
N VAL A 9 -33.92 -55.61 5.28
CA VAL A 9 -35.16 -56.03 4.56
C VAL A 9 -36.12 -54.88 4.25
N ALA A 10 -36.55 -54.86 2.97
CA ALA A 10 -37.54 -54.04 2.27
C ALA A 10 -36.95 -52.81 1.54
N ALA A 11 -37.18 -52.55 0.24
CA ALA A 11 -38.24 -53.02 -0.63
C ALA A 11 -37.77 -53.19 -2.07
N LYS A 12 -38.30 -54.25 -2.68
CA LYS A 12 -38.20 -54.65 -4.08
C LYS A 12 -38.87 -53.60 -4.98
N SER A 13 -38.22 -53.18 -6.07
CA SER A 13 -38.91 -52.60 -7.22
C SER A 13 -38.14 -52.94 -8.49
N SER A 14 -38.60 -54.01 -9.12
CA SER A 14 -38.20 -54.46 -10.44
C SER A 14 -39.35 -54.14 -11.37
N ARG A 15 -39.13 -53.30 -12.39
CA ARG A 15 -39.67 -53.43 -13.75
C ARG A 15 -38.77 -52.68 -14.73
N LEU A 16 -38.06 -53.45 -15.57
CA LEU A 16 -37.54 -52.98 -16.85
C LEU A 16 -38.72 -52.60 -17.74
N THR A 17 -38.66 -51.45 -18.40
CA THR A 17 -39.34 -51.22 -19.67
C THR A 17 -38.45 -50.34 -20.54
N MET A 18 -38.02 -50.91 -21.66
CA MET A 18 -37.23 -50.31 -22.73
C MET A 18 -38.03 -49.25 -23.49
N LEU A 19 -37.26 -48.41 -24.22
CA LEU A 19 -37.54 -47.68 -25.47
C LEU A 19 -37.53 -46.15 -25.39
N ALA A 20 -36.62 -45.64 -26.21
CA ALA A 20 -36.19 -44.28 -26.42
C ALA A 20 -37.27 -43.39 -27.04
N LEU A 21 -37.15 -42.09 -26.80
CA LEU A 21 -37.31 -41.05 -27.83
C LEU A 21 -36.68 -39.74 -27.33
N ALA A 22 -35.87 -39.16 -28.22
CA ALA A 22 -35.09 -37.97 -28.05
C ALA A 22 -35.94 -36.71 -27.77
N SER A 23 -35.43 -35.81 -26.93
CA SER A 23 -35.71 -34.38 -27.04
C SER A 23 -34.56 -33.59 -26.44
N MET A 24 -34.03 -32.72 -27.30
CA MET A 24 -32.88 -31.84 -27.14
C MET A 24 -33.00 -30.99 -25.87
N VAL A 25 -32.03 -31.11 -24.96
CA VAL A 25 -31.77 -30.09 -23.94
C VAL A 25 -30.53 -29.34 -24.39
N SER A 26 -30.79 -28.13 -24.86
CA SER A 26 -29.83 -27.16 -25.37
C SER A 26 -28.69 -26.93 -24.39
N LEU A 27 -27.46 -27.16 -24.86
CA LEU A 27 -26.23 -26.66 -24.26
C LEU A 27 -26.29 -25.12 -24.27
N GLY A 28 -26.65 -24.53 -23.13
CA GLY A 28 -26.45 -23.11 -22.86
C GLY A 28 -24.97 -22.86 -22.59
N LEU A 29 -24.30 -22.26 -23.56
CA LEU A 29 -22.90 -21.84 -23.50
C LEU A 29 -22.65 -20.92 -22.29
N LEU A 30 -21.70 -21.32 -21.44
CA LEU A 30 -20.98 -20.43 -20.53
C LEU A 30 -20.12 -19.47 -21.36
N ALA A 31 -20.67 -18.32 -21.76
CA ALA A 31 -19.90 -17.19 -22.26
C ALA A 31 -19.49 -16.32 -21.06
N GLY A 32 -18.44 -16.74 -20.38
CA GLY A 32 -17.70 -15.93 -19.40
C GLY A 32 -16.47 -15.32 -20.05
N CYS A 33 -16.23 -14.05 -19.72
CA CYS A 33 -15.09 -13.18 -20.07
C CYS A 33 -15.04 -12.57 -21.48
N ALA A 34 -15.30 -11.26 -21.54
CA ALA A 34 -14.53 -10.36 -22.40
C ALA A 34 -14.52 -8.94 -21.81
N GLY A 35 -13.37 -8.53 -21.31
CA GLY A 35 -12.96 -7.12 -21.26
C GLY A 35 -13.36 -6.34 -20.02
N THR A 36 -12.79 -6.67 -18.86
CA THR A 36 -12.25 -5.60 -18.01
C THR A 36 -11.27 -4.84 -18.89
N GLY A 37 -11.68 -3.66 -19.37
CA GLY A 37 -10.71 -2.72 -19.89
C GLY A 37 -9.72 -2.47 -18.76
N SER A 38 -8.48 -2.94 -18.91
CA SER A 38 -7.38 -2.31 -18.21
C SER A 38 -7.52 -0.82 -18.49
N PRO A 39 -7.68 0.06 -17.48
CA PRO A 39 -7.42 1.46 -17.71
C PRO A 39 -6.01 1.53 -18.33
N SER A 40 -5.94 2.03 -19.56
CA SER A 40 -4.68 2.37 -20.19
C SER A 40 -3.96 3.31 -19.22
N PRO A 41 -2.66 3.12 -18.93
CA PRO A 41 -1.91 4.15 -18.22
C PRO A 41 -1.84 5.33 -19.18
N SER A 42 -2.70 6.31 -18.97
CA SER A 42 -2.78 7.54 -19.76
C SER A 42 -2.65 8.67 -18.77
N ASP A 43 -1.48 9.30 -18.75
CA ASP A 43 -1.23 10.74 -18.53
C ASP A 43 -2.10 11.49 -17.50
N GLU A 44 -2.59 10.83 -16.45
CA GLU A 44 -3.29 11.50 -15.36
C GLU A 44 -2.26 12.01 -14.36
N THR A 45 -2.32 13.32 -14.08
CA THR A 45 -1.60 13.89 -12.95
C THR A 45 -2.06 13.16 -11.69
N PRO A 46 -1.15 12.61 -10.86
CA PRO A 46 -1.53 11.88 -9.65
C PRO A 46 -2.46 12.74 -8.79
N THR A 47 -3.59 12.18 -8.38
CA THR A 47 -4.52 12.92 -7.52
C THR A 47 -3.94 13.01 -6.11
N ALA A 48 -4.42 13.97 -5.31
CA ALA A 48 -4.03 14.06 -3.89
C ALA A 48 -4.29 12.73 -3.14
N GLN A 49 -5.31 11.98 -3.57
CA GLN A 49 -5.67 10.69 -3.00
C GLN A 49 -4.72 9.56 -3.45
N ASP A 50 -4.10 9.67 -4.62
CA ASP A 50 -3.04 8.76 -5.08
C ASP A 50 -1.71 9.02 -4.35
N LEU A 51 -1.47 10.26 -3.92
CA LEU A 51 -0.32 10.62 -3.09
C LEU A 51 -0.51 10.15 -1.64
N ASP A 52 -1.74 10.26 -1.12
CA ASP A 52 -2.09 9.76 0.22
C ASP A 52 -1.97 8.22 0.33
N ASN A 53 -2.09 7.49 -0.79
CA ASN A 53 -1.92 6.02 -0.85
C ASN A 53 -0.62 5.59 -1.58
N ALA A 54 0.36 6.49 -1.69
CA ALA A 54 1.57 6.23 -2.47
C ALA A 54 2.33 4.99 -1.98
N ALA A 55 2.39 4.80 -0.65
CA ALA A 55 3.03 3.64 -0.05
C ALA A 55 2.33 2.32 -0.45
N GLU A 56 0.99 2.21 -0.33
CA GLU A 56 0.29 0.97 -0.72
C GLU A 56 0.31 0.72 -2.24
N ASN A 57 0.34 1.78 -3.05
CA ASN A 57 0.51 1.67 -4.50
C ASN A 57 1.87 1.09 -4.87
N MET A 58 2.93 1.58 -4.22
CA MET A 58 4.29 1.10 -4.43
C MET A 58 4.49 -0.33 -3.91
N GLU A 59 3.98 -0.64 -2.72
CA GLU A 59 3.99 -1.98 -2.14
C GLU A 59 3.37 -3.00 -3.09
N ARG A 60 2.14 -2.74 -3.54
CA ARG A 60 1.42 -3.62 -4.47
C ARG A 60 2.20 -3.83 -5.77
N CYS A 61 2.72 -2.77 -6.37
CA CYS A 61 3.46 -2.86 -7.63
C CYS A 61 4.74 -3.69 -7.49
N LEU A 62 5.48 -3.51 -6.39
CA LEU A 62 6.71 -4.26 -6.13
C LEU A 62 6.41 -5.73 -5.79
N GLN A 63 5.34 -6.01 -5.03
CA GLN A 63 4.88 -7.37 -4.75
C GLN A 63 4.45 -8.10 -6.04
N GLU A 64 3.74 -7.43 -6.96
CA GLU A 64 3.38 -7.99 -8.27
C GLU A 64 4.61 -8.35 -9.12
N LYS A 65 5.72 -7.65 -8.91
CA LYS A 65 7.03 -7.92 -9.54
C LYS A 65 7.87 -8.95 -8.79
N GLY A 66 7.37 -9.46 -7.66
CA GLY A 66 7.98 -10.55 -6.89
C GLY A 66 8.92 -10.10 -5.78
N TRP A 67 8.90 -8.81 -5.40
CA TRP A 67 9.66 -8.29 -4.28
C TRP A 67 8.92 -8.49 -2.95
N ASP A 68 9.67 -8.82 -1.91
CA ASP A 68 9.16 -8.90 -0.54
C ASP A 68 9.24 -7.51 0.11
N VAL A 69 8.12 -6.78 0.01
CA VAL A 69 7.95 -5.41 0.48
C VAL A 69 6.70 -5.33 1.35
N GLU A 70 6.80 -4.69 2.50
CA GLU A 70 5.69 -4.46 3.44
C GLU A 70 5.67 -3.00 3.88
N VAL A 71 4.51 -2.34 3.80
CA VAL A 71 4.33 -0.99 4.36
C VAL A 71 3.89 -1.11 5.82
N LYS A 72 4.68 -0.55 6.71
CA LYS A 72 4.40 -0.45 8.14
C LYS A 72 3.34 0.64 8.41
N PRO A 73 2.64 0.57 9.56
CA PRO A 73 1.61 1.56 9.92
C PRO A 73 2.10 3.02 10.05
N ASP A 74 3.41 3.26 10.14
CA ASP A 74 4.02 4.60 10.12
C ASP A 74 4.32 5.12 8.71
N GLY A 75 3.94 4.38 7.67
CA GLY A 75 4.34 4.65 6.28
C GLY A 75 5.77 4.22 5.97
N GLY A 76 6.49 3.62 6.92
CA GLY A 76 7.81 3.05 6.69
C GLY A 76 7.73 1.82 5.79
N VAL A 77 8.70 1.65 4.89
CA VAL A 77 8.76 0.47 4.00
C VAL A 77 9.78 -0.52 4.54
N ASN A 78 9.34 -1.73 4.83
CA ASN A 78 10.21 -2.87 5.10
C ASN A 78 10.48 -3.61 3.78
N MET A 79 11.74 -3.70 3.37
CA MET A 79 12.12 -4.44 2.17
C MET A 79 13.41 -5.22 2.40
N THR A 80 13.52 -6.39 1.77
CA THR A 80 14.79 -7.11 1.67
C THR A 80 15.16 -7.29 0.21
N VAL A 81 16.20 -6.61 -0.24
CA VAL A 81 16.78 -6.83 -1.58
C VAL A 81 17.88 -7.88 -1.45
N PRO A 82 17.78 -9.06 -2.09
CA PRO A 82 18.83 -10.06 -2.07
C PRO A 82 20.14 -9.53 -2.67
N ALA A 83 21.28 -10.00 -2.17
CA ALA A 83 22.58 -9.57 -2.70
C ALA A 83 22.70 -9.88 -4.21
N GLY A 84 23.10 -8.87 -5.00
CA GLY A 84 23.20 -8.98 -6.46
C GLY A 84 21.89 -8.73 -7.22
N GLN A 85 20.81 -8.35 -6.52
CA GLN A 85 19.52 -7.99 -7.10
C GLN A 85 19.23 -6.48 -7.06
N GLU A 86 20.21 -5.65 -6.70
CA GLU A 86 20.04 -4.20 -6.55
C GLU A 86 19.68 -3.51 -7.87
N GLU A 87 20.32 -3.90 -8.97
CA GLU A 87 20.04 -3.32 -10.29
C GLU A 87 18.64 -3.71 -10.81
N PRO A 88 18.23 -5.00 -10.79
CA PRO A 88 16.85 -5.38 -11.08
C PRO A 88 15.82 -4.69 -10.18
N TYR A 89 16.08 -4.61 -8.87
CA TYR A 89 15.22 -3.92 -7.92
C TYR A 89 15.03 -2.46 -8.29
N ASN A 90 16.13 -1.74 -8.54
CA ASN A 90 16.08 -0.32 -8.91
C ASN A 90 15.37 -0.08 -10.24
N ALA A 91 15.47 -1.00 -11.20
CA ALA A 91 14.73 -0.91 -12.46
C ALA A 91 13.22 -1.08 -12.24
N ASP A 92 12.83 -2.03 -11.40
CA ASP A 92 11.44 -2.29 -11.04
C ASP A 92 10.83 -1.17 -10.19
N LEU A 93 11.58 -0.64 -9.23
CA LEU A 93 11.21 0.50 -8.42
C LEU A 93 10.88 1.70 -9.32
N LYS A 94 11.79 2.06 -10.23
CA LYS A 94 11.57 3.17 -11.19
C LYS A 94 10.38 2.93 -12.09
N ALA A 95 10.16 1.69 -12.53
CA ALA A 95 9.00 1.35 -13.34
C ALA A 95 7.69 1.53 -12.56
N CYS A 96 7.67 1.18 -11.27
CA CYS A 96 6.54 1.41 -10.38
C CYS A 96 6.31 2.91 -10.15
N GLU A 97 7.37 3.67 -9.82
CA GLU A 97 7.29 5.13 -9.64
C GLU A 97 6.69 5.81 -10.88
N ALA A 98 7.22 5.49 -12.07
CA ALA A 98 6.72 6.05 -13.33
C ALA A 98 5.28 5.66 -13.63
N SER A 99 4.83 4.46 -13.22
CA SER A 99 3.44 4.02 -13.47
C SER A 99 2.40 4.83 -12.68
N PHE A 100 2.82 5.44 -11.57
CA PHE A 100 1.97 6.30 -10.74
C PHE A 100 2.39 7.78 -10.79
N GLY A 101 3.34 8.15 -11.66
CA GLY A 101 3.85 9.53 -11.76
C GLY A 101 4.64 10.01 -10.54
N TYR A 102 5.17 9.10 -9.72
CA TYR A 102 6.02 9.40 -8.56
C TYR A 102 7.49 9.64 -8.94
N ASP A 103 7.85 9.40 -10.20
CA ASP A 103 9.19 9.69 -10.75
C ASP A 103 9.43 11.20 -10.95
N VAL A 104 8.38 12.02 -10.79
CA VAL A 104 8.43 13.47 -10.81
C VAL A 104 8.18 14.01 -9.42
N ALA A 105 9.14 14.77 -8.88
CA ALA A 105 8.95 15.45 -7.60
C ALA A 105 7.74 16.40 -7.69
N PRO A 106 6.79 16.32 -6.73
CA PRO A 106 5.65 17.22 -6.73
C PRO A 106 6.12 18.68 -6.62
N VAL A 107 5.63 19.52 -7.52
CA VAL A 107 5.91 20.95 -7.51
C VAL A 107 4.86 21.64 -6.66
N TYR A 108 5.29 22.13 -5.49
CA TYR A 108 4.42 22.88 -4.59
C TYR A 108 4.55 24.39 -4.84
N SER A 109 3.44 25.10 -4.81
CA SER A 109 3.47 26.56 -4.72
C SER A 109 4.01 26.98 -3.34
N ASP A 110 4.57 28.18 -3.23
CA ASP A 110 5.05 28.67 -1.94
C ASP A 110 3.95 28.68 -0.87
N ASP A 111 2.71 28.97 -1.26
CA ASP A 111 1.57 28.97 -0.32
C ASP A 111 1.26 27.55 0.19
N GLN A 112 1.35 26.53 -0.66
CA GLN A 112 1.23 25.13 -0.22
C GLN A 112 2.35 24.77 0.75
N VAL A 113 3.59 25.20 0.49
CA VAL A 113 4.72 24.92 1.37
C VAL A 113 4.58 25.65 2.72
N ARG A 114 4.03 26.86 2.74
CA ARG A 114 3.71 27.58 3.99
C ARG A 114 2.62 26.89 4.80
N GLU A 115 1.60 26.37 4.14
CA GLU A 115 0.57 25.55 4.79
C GLU A 115 1.18 24.27 5.38
N MET A 116 2.10 23.62 4.67
CA MET A 116 2.86 22.48 5.22
C MET A 116 3.62 22.90 6.46
N TYR A 117 4.41 23.98 6.40
CA TYR A 117 5.19 24.46 7.56
C TYR A 117 4.32 24.65 8.81
N THR A 118 3.12 25.19 8.66
CA THR A 118 2.16 25.33 9.77
C THR A 118 1.80 23.97 10.40
N LYS A 119 1.55 22.95 9.57
CA LYS A 119 1.25 21.58 10.03
C LYS A 119 2.46 20.92 10.69
N VAL A 120 3.66 21.12 10.13
CA VAL A 120 4.91 20.58 10.68
C VAL A 120 5.19 21.13 12.07
N VAL A 121 5.04 22.45 12.24
CA VAL A 121 5.20 23.11 13.55
C VAL A 121 4.15 22.60 14.54
N ALA A 122 2.90 22.40 14.11
CA ALA A 122 1.87 21.82 14.97
C ALA A 122 2.20 20.39 15.42
N THR A 123 2.82 19.57 14.55
CA THR A 123 3.34 18.25 14.93
C THR A 123 4.45 18.37 15.99
N ALA A 124 5.38 19.33 15.83
CA ALA A 124 6.45 19.59 16.80
C ALA A 124 5.91 20.05 18.18
N ASP A 125 4.89 20.91 18.18
CA ASP A 125 4.21 21.34 19.41
C ASP A 125 3.52 20.17 20.11
N CYS A 126 2.88 19.28 19.34
CA CYS A 126 2.29 18.06 19.88
C CYS A 126 3.35 17.17 20.53
N LEU A 127 4.49 16.95 19.87
CA LEU A 127 5.61 16.17 20.40
C LEU A 127 6.15 16.76 21.71
N THR A 128 6.30 18.08 21.76
CA THR A 128 6.70 18.80 22.97
C THR A 128 5.69 18.60 24.10
N ALA A 129 4.38 18.67 23.80
CA ALA A 129 3.32 18.40 24.77
C ALA A 129 3.30 16.94 25.26
N GLN A 130 3.77 15.98 24.44
CA GLN A 130 3.99 14.58 24.85
C GLN A 130 5.30 14.37 25.63
N GLY A 131 6.13 15.41 25.80
CA GLY A 131 7.40 15.35 26.52
C GLY A 131 8.58 14.89 25.68
N HIS A 132 8.49 14.97 24.35
CA HIS A 132 9.61 14.76 23.43
C HIS A 132 10.26 16.10 23.07
N ASP A 133 11.54 16.07 22.70
CA ASP A 133 12.27 17.25 22.20
C ASP A 133 12.54 17.08 20.70
N PRO A 134 11.68 17.62 19.81
CA PRO A 134 11.90 17.56 18.37
C PRO A 134 12.99 18.53 17.90
N GLY A 135 13.58 19.33 18.79
CA GLY A 135 14.42 20.46 18.42
C GLY A 135 13.61 21.69 18.00
N SER A 136 14.31 22.70 17.50
CA SER A 136 13.68 23.96 17.05
C SER A 136 13.44 23.93 15.54
N PRO A 137 12.25 24.32 15.06
CA PRO A 137 12.00 24.46 13.64
C PRO A 137 12.89 25.56 13.05
N PRO A 138 13.28 25.46 11.76
CA PRO A 138 13.87 26.59 11.04
C PRO A 138 12.84 27.71 10.87
N SER A 139 13.24 28.87 10.33
CA SER A 139 12.26 29.89 9.94
C SER A 139 11.37 29.38 8.80
N GLU A 140 10.13 29.88 8.69
CA GLU A 140 9.21 29.53 7.58
C GLU A 140 9.88 29.75 6.21
N GLN A 141 10.56 30.89 6.04
CA GLN A 141 11.26 31.20 4.79
C GLN A 141 12.37 30.17 4.49
N THR A 142 13.13 29.76 5.50
CA THR A 142 14.15 28.71 5.35
C THR A 142 13.52 27.37 4.97
N PHE A 143 12.38 27.01 5.56
CA PHE A 143 11.66 25.79 5.21
C PHE A 143 11.17 25.84 3.75
N VAL A 144 10.59 26.96 3.32
CA VAL A 144 10.16 27.16 1.93
C VAL A 144 11.32 27.00 0.96
N GLU A 145 12.45 27.65 1.22
CA GLU A 145 13.65 27.56 0.38
C GLU A 145 14.19 26.13 0.29
N GLN A 146 14.21 25.41 1.42
CA GLN A 146 14.66 24.03 1.49
C GLN A 146 13.79 23.10 0.63
N VAL A 147 12.47 23.19 0.75
CA VAL A 147 11.52 22.41 -0.06
C VAL A 147 11.66 22.76 -1.55
N GLN A 148 11.69 24.05 -1.90
CA GLN A 148 11.82 24.49 -3.30
C GLN A 148 13.16 24.10 -3.93
N SER A 149 14.22 23.97 -3.13
CA SER A 149 15.53 23.51 -3.61
C SER A 149 15.63 22.00 -3.83
N GLY A 150 14.60 21.23 -3.43
CA GLY A 150 14.58 19.77 -3.51
C GLY A 150 15.40 19.06 -2.44
N VAL A 151 15.92 19.78 -1.43
CA VAL A 151 16.64 19.19 -0.28
C VAL A 151 15.68 18.51 0.69
N GLY A 152 14.37 18.82 0.60
CA GLY A 152 13.36 18.46 1.59
C GLY A 152 13.31 19.49 2.72
N GLY A 153 12.20 19.54 3.45
CA GLY A 153 12.03 20.38 4.64
C GLY A 153 12.54 19.76 5.95
N TRP A 154 12.29 20.45 7.06
CA TRP A 154 12.59 19.96 8.41
C TRP A 154 11.51 18.99 8.92
N ASP A 155 11.91 17.82 9.44
CA ASP A 155 11.02 16.82 10.06
C ASP A 155 11.24 16.77 11.58
N PRO A 156 10.21 17.04 12.41
CA PRO A 156 10.32 16.99 13.88
C PRO A 156 10.62 15.59 14.44
N TYR A 157 10.55 14.54 13.62
CA TYR A 157 10.85 13.17 14.02
C TYR A 157 12.30 12.72 13.75
N ILE A 158 13.06 13.45 12.94
CA ILE A 158 14.33 12.95 12.37
C ILE A 158 15.38 12.61 13.43
N ASP A 159 15.45 13.40 14.50
CA ASP A 159 16.39 13.19 15.61
C ASP A 159 15.78 12.39 16.77
N LEU A 160 14.48 12.09 16.70
CA LEU A 160 13.79 11.35 17.74
C LEU A 160 14.07 9.85 17.64
N TYR A 161 14.03 9.28 16.44
CA TYR A 161 14.31 7.86 16.20
C TYR A 161 15.43 7.69 15.16
N PRO A 162 16.41 6.78 15.38
CA PRO A 162 16.55 5.86 16.52
C PRO A 162 17.27 6.46 17.74
N SER A 163 17.56 7.76 17.74
CA SER A 163 18.51 8.38 18.67
C SER A 163 17.95 8.64 20.08
N ALA A 164 16.73 9.14 20.20
CA ALA A 164 16.14 9.60 21.47
C ALA A 164 15.01 8.69 21.99
N MET A 165 14.41 7.85 21.15
CA MET A 165 13.35 6.92 21.53
C MET A 165 13.48 5.56 20.84
N SER A 166 12.92 4.52 21.49
CA SER A 166 12.77 3.20 20.91
C SER A 166 11.72 3.19 19.80
N GLU A 167 11.77 2.18 18.93
CA GLU A 167 10.81 1.98 17.85
C GLU A 167 9.36 1.99 18.36
N ASP A 168 9.04 1.22 19.42
CA ASP A 168 7.69 1.21 20.02
C ASP A 168 7.20 2.60 20.46
N LYS A 169 8.10 3.43 21.00
CA LYS A 169 7.76 4.79 21.44
C LYS A 169 7.56 5.73 20.26
N TYR A 170 8.32 5.54 19.19
CA TYR A 170 8.17 6.28 17.95
C TYR A 170 6.80 6.01 17.31
N PHE A 171 6.38 4.75 17.24
CA PHE A 171 5.05 4.38 16.76
C PHE A 171 3.92 4.91 17.65
N GLU A 172 4.08 4.84 18.97
CA GLU A 172 3.12 5.45 19.90
C GLU A 172 3.01 6.98 19.68
N ALA A 173 4.14 7.65 19.47
CA ALA A 173 4.19 9.08 19.22
C ALA A 173 3.49 9.44 17.89
N LEU A 174 3.72 8.69 16.81
CA LEU A 174 3.05 8.90 15.53
C LEU A 174 1.53 8.76 15.62
N GLY A 175 1.04 7.81 16.43
CA GLY A 175 -0.39 7.65 16.67
C GLY A 175 -1.04 8.84 17.40
N LYS A 176 -0.26 9.60 18.18
CA LYS A 176 -0.76 10.77 18.94
C LYS A 176 -0.48 12.10 18.24
N CYS A 177 0.65 12.20 17.55
CA CYS A 177 1.15 13.38 16.88
C CYS A 177 1.46 13.02 15.42
N PRO A 178 0.45 12.87 14.55
CA PRO A 178 0.69 12.40 13.18
C PRO A 178 1.76 13.23 12.46
N ARG A 179 2.68 12.53 11.78
CA ARG A 179 3.58 13.17 10.82
C ARG A 179 2.73 13.71 9.66
N THR A 180 2.95 14.96 9.29
CA THR A 180 2.09 15.69 8.34
C THR A 180 2.74 15.91 6.97
N TRP A 181 4.00 15.53 6.81
CA TRP A 181 4.75 15.60 5.55
C TRP A 181 5.95 14.64 5.58
N HIS A 182 6.42 14.22 4.42
CA HIS A 182 7.50 13.25 4.18
C HIS A 182 8.03 13.45 2.76
#